data_AF-A0A6P7KMJ2-F1
#
_entry.id   AF-A0A6P7KMJ2-F1
#
_cell.length_a   1.000
_cell.length_b   1.000
_cell.length_c   1.000
_cell.angle_alpha   90.00
_cell.angle_beta   90.00
_cell.angle_gamma   90.00
#
_symmetry.space_group_name_H-M   'P 1'
#
loop_
_entity.id
_entity.type
_entity.pdbx_description
1 polymer ?
#
loop_
_entity_poly.entity_id
_entity_poly.type
_entity_poly.pdbx_seq_one_letter_code
_entity_poly.pdbx_strand_id
1 'polypeptide(L)'
;MNTYGQRRRSGRRSRGRARRAKKSPEGTETDTNHEGRVVIKEEEVQAERVAAPLVVSIQTADIERMNNPVSRSRLIEMYRRLRLIQWPKIKQQLKLHITRDHTEWLIQTLFKEAAAEMDRKKELVEEMFGLTGTTQVEEYKESTLQNLQMALFHTRKEDLLETCKIRPSNEDLRPLASECFWLGCLMALSNPSLQPDWENHTPGMDPWDFFPQDIKSSVM
;
A
#
# COMPACT_ATOMS: atom_id res chain seq x y z
N MET A 1 55.18 -38.70 6.73
CA MET A 1 55.43 -39.74 5.71
C MET A 1 54.19 -39.92 4.85
N ASN A 2 54.36 -40.47 3.65
CA ASN A 2 53.31 -41.08 2.80
C ASN A 2 52.61 -42.27 3.54
N THR A 3 51.51 -42.91 3.08
CA THR A 3 51.02 -43.10 1.69
C THR A 3 49.53 -43.52 1.63
N TYR A 4 48.77 -42.91 0.71
CA TYR A 4 47.77 -43.52 -0.22
C TYR A 4 46.61 -44.44 0.28
N GLY A 5 45.42 -44.16 -0.27
CA GLY A 5 44.31 -45.11 -0.49
C GLY A 5 43.33 -44.55 -1.54
N GLN A 6 43.25 -45.13 -2.75
CA GLN A 6 42.63 -44.49 -3.92
C GLN A 6 41.90 -45.51 -4.84
N ARG A 7 40.96 -45.02 -5.71
CA ARG A 7 40.39 -45.66 -6.94
C ARG A 7 39.14 -46.56 -6.71
N ARG A 8 38.25 -46.91 -7.67
CA ARG A 8 37.82 -46.51 -9.06
C ARG A 8 36.48 -47.24 -9.38
N ARG A 9 35.72 -47.19 -10.51
CA ARG A 9 35.77 -46.57 -11.87
C ARG A 9 34.29 -46.50 -12.38
N SER A 10 33.72 -45.36 -12.80
CA SER A 10 33.55 -44.88 -14.21
C SER A 10 32.66 -45.67 -15.21
N GLY A 11 31.73 -44.95 -15.89
CA GLY A 11 31.17 -45.32 -17.22
C GLY A 11 29.69 -45.77 -17.22
N ARG A 12 28.94 -45.70 -18.34
CA ARG A 12 29.22 -45.11 -19.67
C ARG A 12 27.89 -44.92 -20.46
N ARG A 13 27.82 -43.88 -21.33
CA ARG A 13 27.04 -43.68 -22.59
C ARG A 13 25.91 -44.71 -22.95
N SER A 14 24.77 -44.34 -23.55
CA SER A 14 24.71 -43.74 -24.91
C SER A 14 23.32 -43.25 -25.39
N ARG A 15 23.33 -42.14 -26.13
CA ARG A 15 22.57 -41.79 -27.37
C ARG A 15 21.22 -42.50 -27.69
N GLY A 16 20.20 -41.70 -27.97
CA GLY A 16 19.10 -41.99 -28.90
C GLY A 16 18.63 -40.71 -29.61
N ARG A 17 18.40 -40.73 -30.93
CA ARG A 17 17.97 -39.56 -31.73
C ARG A 17 16.99 -39.99 -32.82
N ALA A 18 15.80 -39.39 -32.86
CA ALA A 18 14.88 -39.49 -33.98
C ALA A 18 14.33 -38.09 -34.35
N ARG A 19 14.18 -37.83 -35.64
CA ARG A 19 13.47 -36.67 -36.21
C ARG A 19 12.36 -37.19 -37.11
N ARG A 20 11.19 -36.56 -37.11
CA ARG A 20 10.39 -36.44 -38.34
C ARG A 20 9.54 -35.18 -38.31
N ALA A 21 9.33 -34.58 -39.48
CA ALA A 21 8.55 -33.37 -39.67
C ALA A 21 7.44 -33.60 -40.71
N LYS A 22 6.36 -32.83 -40.60
CA LYS A 22 5.39 -32.41 -41.63
C LYS A 22 4.82 -31.08 -41.12
N LYS A 23 4.94 -29.91 -41.76
CA LYS A 23 4.67 -29.44 -43.15
C LYS A 23 3.29 -28.76 -43.20
N SER A 24 3.29 -27.43 -43.37
CA SER A 24 2.12 -26.58 -43.63
C SER A 24 1.52 -26.79 -45.03
N PRO A 25 0.38 -26.16 -45.33
CA PRO A 25 0.40 -25.09 -46.35
C PRO A 25 -0.37 -23.82 -45.94
N GLU A 26 -0.34 -22.79 -46.80
CA GLU A 26 -0.95 -21.46 -46.64
C GLU A 26 -2.28 -21.29 -47.42
N GLY A 27 -2.91 -20.10 -47.27
CA GLY A 27 -3.96 -19.56 -48.16
C GLY A 27 -5.36 -19.46 -47.52
N THR A 28 -6.21 -18.48 -47.84
CA THR A 28 -6.04 -17.28 -48.70
C THR A 28 -7.13 -16.23 -48.36
N GLU A 29 -7.01 -15.01 -48.87
CA GLU A 29 -7.95 -13.89 -48.66
C GLU A 29 -9.26 -14.03 -49.47
N THR A 30 -10.33 -13.29 -49.08
CA THR A 30 -11.19 -12.50 -49.99
C THR A 30 -12.20 -11.61 -49.25
N ASP A 31 -12.51 -10.43 -49.82
CA ASP A 31 -13.62 -9.55 -49.44
C ASP A 31 -15.00 -10.08 -49.93
N THR A 32 -16.09 -9.57 -49.33
CA THR A 32 -17.18 -8.91 -50.08
C THR A 32 -18.24 -8.25 -49.19
N ASN A 33 -18.66 -7.04 -49.55
CA ASN A 33 -19.91 -6.41 -49.08
C ASN A 33 -21.09 -6.89 -49.93
N HIS A 34 -22.30 -7.01 -49.36
CA HIS A 34 -23.55 -6.82 -50.11
C HIS A 34 -24.67 -6.23 -49.24
N GLU A 35 -25.55 -5.44 -49.87
CA GLU A 35 -26.58 -4.64 -49.22
C GLU A 35 -27.91 -5.39 -49.05
N GLY A 36 -28.70 -4.99 -48.04
CA GLY A 36 -30.07 -5.47 -47.80
C GLY A 36 -31.05 -4.32 -47.60
N ARG A 37 -31.29 -3.51 -48.64
CA ARG A 37 -32.10 -2.29 -48.57
C ARG A 37 -33.61 -2.57 -48.60
N VAL A 38 -34.33 -2.20 -47.54
CA VAL A 38 -35.79 -2.01 -47.55
C VAL A 38 -36.11 -0.59 -47.09
N VAL A 39 -36.88 0.15 -47.88
CA VAL A 39 -37.29 1.53 -47.60
C VAL A 39 -38.78 1.56 -47.31
N ILE A 40 -39.17 1.95 -46.09
CA ILE A 40 -40.55 2.35 -45.79
C ILE A 40 -40.52 3.62 -44.93
N LYS A 41 -40.91 4.72 -45.59
CA LYS A 41 -41.59 5.95 -45.12
C LYS A 41 -41.27 6.52 -43.73
N GLU A 42 -41.00 7.83 -43.73
CA GLU A 42 -41.28 8.72 -42.61
C GLU A 42 -42.80 8.77 -42.37
N GLU A 43 -43.24 8.67 -41.11
CA GLU A 43 -44.57 9.07 -40.67
C GLU A 43 -44.45 9.60 -39.22
N GLU A 44 -44.99 10.80 -38.98
CA GLU A 44 -44.72 11.60 -37.79
C GLU A 44 -45.68 11.25 -36.65
N VAL A 45 -45.19 10.61 -35.58
CA VAL A 45 -46.00 10.26 -34.39
C VAL A 45 -45.39 10.89 -33.14
N GLN A 46 -46.17 11.78 -32.52
CA GLN A 46 -45.77 12.53 -31.33
C GLN A 46 -45.72 11.63 -30.09
N ALA A 47 -44.52 11.34 -29.60
CA ALA A 47 -44.30 10.59 -28.36
C ALA A 47 -44.21 11.55 -27.15
N GLU A 48 -45.35 11.85 -26.53
CA GLU A 48 -45.39 12.66 -25.32
C GLU A 48 -44.78 11.93 -24.09
N ARG A 49 -44.26 12.70 -23.12
CA ARG A 49 -43.87 12.28 -21.76
C ARG A 49 -42.63 11.41 -21.62
N VAL A 50 -41.49 12.07 -21.86
CA VAL A 50 -40.19 11.90 -21.17
C VAL A 50 -40.19 10.87 -20.03
N ALA A 51 -39.73 9.66 -20.32
CA ALA A 51 -39.20 8.76 -19.30
C ALA A 51 -37.81 9.26 -18.91
N ALA A 52 -37.75 10.13 -17.89
CA ALA A 52 -36.48 10.64 -17.39
C ALA A 52 -35.61 9.46 -16.93
N PRO A 53 -34.33 9.35 -17.36
CA PRO A 53 -33.44 8.34 -16.84
C PRO A 53 -33.27 8.60 -15.35
N LEU A 54 -33.78 7.69 -14.52
CA LEU A 54 -33.43 7.62 -13.11
C LEU A 54 -31.96 7.26 -13.03
N VAL A 55 -31.10 8.28 -13.08
CA VAL A 55 -29.74 8.23 -12.58
C VAL A 55 -29.88 7.93 -11.10
N VAL A 56 -29.89 6.64 -10.76
CA VAL A 56 -29.79 6.18 -9.38
C VAL A 56 -28.44 6.65 -8.91
N SER A 57 -28.43 7.81 -8.25
CA SER A 57 -27.27 8.35 -7.59
C SER A 57 -27.00 7.47 -6.38
N ILE A 58 -26.36 6.33 -6.65
CA ILE A 58 -25.72 5.50 -5.64
C ILE A 58 -24.66 6.41 -5.03
N GLN A 59 -25.02 7.05 -3.93
CA GLN A 59 -24.04 7.68 -3.07
C GLN A 59 -23.06 6.56 -2.70
N THR A 60 -21.84 6.68 -3.20
CA THR A 60 -20.70 5.91 -2.73
C THR A 60 -20.41 6.35 -1.30
N ALA A 61 -21.21 5.82 -0.38
CA ALA A 61 -20.80 5.63 1.00
C ALA A 61 -19.41 4.98 0.99
N ASP A 62 -18.60 5.29 1.99
CA ASP A 62 -17.17 4.96 2.07
C ASP A 62 -16.95 3.45 2.26
N ILE A 63 -17.25 2.68 1.20
CA ILE A 63 -16.91 1.26 1.07
C ILE A 63 -15.42 1.21 0.83
N GLU A 64 -14.67 1.32 1.93
CA GLU A 64 -13.30 0.86 1.97
C GLU A 64 -13.22 -0.48 1.24
N ARG A 65 -12.36 -0.56 0.21
CA ARG A 65 -12.12 -1.82 -0.50
C ARG A 65 -11.67 -2.83 0.56
N MET A 66 -12.53 -3.75 0.98
CA MET A 66 -12.31 -4.58 2.20
C MET A 66 -11.06 -5.47 2.12
N ASN A 67 -10.53 -5.66 0.91
CA ASN A 67 -9.30 -6.40 0.61
C ASN A 67 -8.03 -5.51 0.60
N ASN A 68 -8.16 -4.19 0.80
CA ASN A 68 -7.03 -3.26 0.92
C ASN A 68 -6.39 -3.44 2.31
N PRO A 69 -5.12 -3.92 2.40
CA PRO A 69 -4.47 -4.13 3.70
C PRO A 69 -4.16 -2.81 4.45
N VAL A 70 -4.33 -1.66 3.80
CA VAL A 70 -4.04 -0.31 4.32
C VAL A 70 -5.26 0.62 4.19
N SER A 71 -6.48 0.09 4.35
CA SER A 71 -7.68 0.91 4.56
C SER A 71 -7.57 1.76 5.84
N ARG A 72 -8.31 2.87 5.94
CA ARG A 72 -8.39 3.71 7.14
C ARG A 72 -8.78 2.90 8.38
N SER A 73 -9.83 2.06 8.32
CA SER A 73 -10.21 1.19 9.44
C SER A 73 -9.11 0.19 9.78
N ARG A 74 -8.42 -0.33 8.77
CA ARG A 74 -7.33 -1.30 8.96
C ARG A 74 -6.08 -0.67 9.59
N LEU A 75 -5.76 0.57 9.25
CA LEU A 75 -4.67 1.36 9.85
C LEU A 75 -5.00 1.77 11.30
N ILE A 76 -6.26 2.17 11.57
CA ILE A 76 -6.75 2.42 12.94
C ILE A 76 -6.61 1.14 13.79
N GLU A 77 -6.96 -0.02 13.25
CA GLU A 77 -6.79 -1.31 13.95
C GLU A 77 -5.31 -1.71 14.12
N MET A 78 -4.44 -1.43 13.14
CA MET A 78 -2.99 -1.62 13.32
C MET A 78 -2.45 -0.76 14.46
N TYR A 79 -2.86 0.52 14.54
CA TYR A 79 -2.48 1.41 15.64
C TYR A 79 -3.01 0.94 17.00
N ARG A 80 -4.26 0.48 17.07
CA ARG A 80 -4.82 -0.14 18.29
C ARG A 80 -4.03 -1.37 18.71
N ARG A 81 -3.63 -2.24 17.79
CA ARG A 81 -2.81 -3.42 18.09
C ARG A 81 -1.39 -3.06 18.52
N LEU A 82 -0.79 -2.00 17.96
CA LEU A 82 0.46 -1.43 18.44
C LEU A 82 0.31 -0.96 19.90
N ARG A 83 -0.65 -0.08 20.18
CA ARG A 83 -0.90 0.50 21.51
C ARG A 83 -1.28 -0.52 22.59
N LEU A 84 -2.13 -1.49 22.26
CA LEU A 84 -2.78 -2.38 23.24
C LEU A 84 -2.16 -3.78 23.34
N ILE A 85 -1.38 -4.24 22.34
CA ILE A 85 -0.86 -5.62 22.29
C ILE A 85 0.66 -5.68 22.13
N GLN A 86 1.27 -4.85 21.28
CA GLN A 86 2.73 -4.82 21.11
C GLN A 86 3.39 -3.99 22.21
N TRP A 87 2.93 -2.75 22.42
CA TRP A 87 3.52 -1.81 23.38
C TRP A 87 3.62 -2.37 24.80
N PRO A 88 2.57 -2.97 25.42
CA PRO A 88 2.68 -3.48 26.79
C PRO A 88 3.73 -4.59 26.99
N LYS A 89 4.06 -5.34 25.93
CA LYS A 89 5.10 -6.38 25.97
C LYS A 89 6.50 -5.76 25.92
N ILE A 90 6.72 -4.85 24.98
CA ILE A 90 8.00 -4.17 24.76
C ILE A 90 8.31 -3.23 25.95
N LYS A 91 7.30 -2.51 26.44
CA LYS A 91 7.33 -1.64 27.64
C LYS A 91 7.92 -2.33 28.88
N GLN A 92 7.67 -3.61 29.10
CA GLN A 92 8.25 -4.35 30.24
C GLN A 92 9.76 -4.55 30.10
N GLN A 93 10.26 -4.72 28.87
CA GLN A 93 11.69 -4.91 28.58
C GLN A 93 12.42 -3.56 28.63
N LEU A 94 11.87 -2.52 27.99
CA LEU A 94 12.48 -1.18 27.95
C LEU A 94 12.57 -0.52 29.34
N LYS A 95 11.62 -0.79 30.26
CA LYS A 95 11.62 -0.31 31.65
C LYS A 95 12.90 -0.67 32.43
N LEU A 96 13.71 -1.62 31.96
CA LEU A 96 14.97 -2.04 32.60
C LEU A 96 16.21 -1.28 32.10
N HIS A 97 16.13 -0.62 30.94
CA HIS A 97 17.33 -0.14 30.22
C HIS A 97 17.22 1.30 29.70
N ILE A 98 16.01 1.87 29.59
CA ILE A 98 15.76 3.17 28.94
C ILE A 98 14.76 3.99 29.75
N THR A 99 14.89 5.31 29.73
CA THR A 99 13.90 6.21 30.34
C THR A 99 12.59 6.25 29.55
N ARG A 100 11.47 6.49 30.23
CA ARG A 100 10.18 6.77 29.59
C ARG A 100 10.34 7.90 28.58
N ASP A 101 10.86 9.03 29.03
CA ASP A 101 10.86 10.30 28.30
C ASP A 101 11.62 10.21 26.97
N HIS A 102 12.73 9.46 26.92
CA HIS A 102 13.44 9.19 25.65
C HIS A 102 12.63 8.28 24.73
N THR A 103 11.96 7.25 25.28
CA THR A 103 11.12 6.32 24.52
C THR A 103 9.88 7.03 23.92
N GLU A 104 9.23 7.87 24.72
CA GLU A 104 8.10 8.71 24.34
C GLU A 104 8.51 9.72 23.26
N TRP A 105 9.57 10.49 23.50
CA TRP A 105 10.12 11.44 22.53
C TRP A 105 10.47 10.78 21.20
N LEU A 106 11.13 9.61 21.22
CA LEU A 106 11.51 8.90 20.01
C LEU A 106 10.26 8.51 19.21
N ILE A 107 9.26 7.90 19.85
CA ILE A 107 8.04 7.44 19.17
C ILE A 107 7.25 8.63 18.61
N GLN A 108 7.06 9.69 19.39
CA GLN A 108 6.43 10.92 18.89
C GLN A 108 7.13 11.47 17.65
N THR A 109 8.47 11.52 17.68
CA THR A 109 9.24 12.14 16.59
C THR A 109 9.35 11.23 15.36
N LEU A 110 9.32 9.89 15.54
CA LEU A 110 9.22 8.94 14.42
C LEU A 110 7.88 9.07 13.68
N PHE A 111 6.74 9.20 14.39
CA PHE A 111 5.46 9.46 13.74
C PHE A 111 5.43 10.83 13.03
N LYS A 112 6.09 11.86 13.59
CA LYS A 112 6.18 13.21 13.00
C LYS A 112 7.07 13.25 11.74
N GLU A 113 8.25 12.63 11.75
CA GLU A 113 9.09 12.53 10.54
C GLU A 113 8.48 11.59 9.49
N ALA A 114 7.78 10.53 9.91
CA ALA A 114 7.02 9.67 8.98
C ALA A 114 5.93 10.46 8.25
N ALA A 115 5.16 11.30 8.96
CA ALA A 115 4.19 12.19 8.34
C ALA A 115 4.86 13.16 7.35
N ALA A 116 5.83 13.94 7.81
CA ALA A 116 6.51 14.92 6.97
C ALA A 116 7.25 14.31 5.76
N GLU A 117 7.70 13.05 5.84
CA GLU A 117 8.33 12.32 4.74
C GLU A 117 7.33 11.73 3.74
N MET A 118 6.08 11.50 4.15
CA MET A 118 4.98 11.11 3.24
C MET A 118 4.28 12.32 2.62
N ASP A 119 4.16 13.42 3.36
CA ASP A 119 3.59 14.68 2.83
C ASP A 119 4.47 15.20 1.68
N ARG A 120 5.81 15.19 1.82
CA ARG A 120 6.76 15.42 0.71
C ARG A 120 6.52 14.51 -0.51
N LYS A 121 6.07 13.27 -0.29
CA LYS A 121 5.80 12.32 -1.38
C LYS A 121 4.42 12.53 -2.00
N LYS A 122 3.45 13.07 -1.27
CA LYS A 122 2.21 13.60 -1.82
C LYS A 122 2.50 14.84 -2.69
N GLU A 123 3.30 15.79 -2.21
CA GLU A 123 3.75 16.97 -2.97
C GLU A 123 4.42 16.58 -4.30
N LEU A 124 5.35 15.62 -4.28
CA LEU A 124 6.01 15.11 -5.50
C LEU A 124 5.06 14.37 -6.48
N VAL A 125 3.96 13.79 -5.98
CA VAL A 125 2.92 13.20 -6.84
C VAL A 125 2.07 14.30 -7.47
N GLU A 126 1.66 15.32 -6.71
CA GLU A 126 0.94 16.47 -7.25
C GLU A 126 1.78 17.24 -8.28
N GLU A 127 3.08 17.43 -8.05
CA GLU A 127 4.01 18.03 -9.03
C GLU A 127 4.10 17.21 -10.33
N MET A 128 4.18 15.88 -10.22
CA MET A 128 4.27 14.97 -11.37
C MET A 128 3.02 14.99 -12.27
N PHE A 129 1.84 15.22 -11.71
CA PHE A 129 0.58 15.28 -12.44
C PHE A 129 0.12 16.71 -12.81
N GLY A 130 0.64 17.73 -12.13
CA GLY A 130 0.40 19.14 -12.42
C GLY A 130 -0.89 19.71 -11.84
N LEU A 131 -0.97 21.05 -11.84
CA LEU A 131 -2.00 21.85 -11.16
C LEU A 131 -3.39 21.87 -11.83
N THR A 132 -3.59 21.16 -12.95
CA THR A 132 -4.85 21.16 -13.70
C THR A 132 -5.25 19.75 -14.11
N GLY A 133 -5.84 19.00 -13.18
CA GLY A 133 -6.33 17.65 -13.44
C GLY A 133 -7.65 17.63 -14.22
N THR A 134 -7.75 16.75 -15.21
CA THR A 134 -9.04 16.16 -15.61
C THR A 134 -9.38 15.03 -14.65
N THR A 135 -10.62 14.50 -14.65
CA THR A 135 -11.01 13.36 -13.80
C THR A 135 -10.03 12.18 -13.92
N GLN A 136 -9.54 11.91 -15.13
CA GLN A 136 -8.56 10.85 -15.40
C GLN A 136 -7.19 11.11 -14.73
N VAL A 137 -6.77 12.36 -14.59
CA VAL A 137 -5.53 12.71 -13.87
C VAL A 137 -5.68 12.43 -12.39
N GLU A 138 -6.82 12.77 -11.79
CA GLU A 138 -7.10 12.49 -10.38
C GLU A 138 -7.21 10.98 -10.09
N GLU A 139 -7.78 10.19 -11.00
CA GLU A 139 -7.75 8.72 -10.95
C GLU A 139 -6.30 8.18 -10.97
N TYR A 140 -5.40 8.76 -11.77
CA TYR A 140 -3.98 8.38 -11.79
C TYR A 140 -3.20 8.85 -10.55
N LYS A 141 -3.57 9.99 -9.93
CA LYS A 141 -3.03 10.41 -8.62
C LYS A 141 -3.42 9.42 -7.52
N GLU A 142 -4.71 9.09 -7.39
CA GLU A 142 -5.19 8.12 -6.38
C GLU A 142 -4.52 6.75 -6.57
N SER A 143 -4.43 6.28 -7.82
CA SER A 143 -3.72 5.04 -8.17
C SER A 143 -2.24 5.10 -7.79
N THR A 144 -1.55 6.22 -8.05
CA THR A 144 -0.13 6.42 -7.66
C THR A 144 0.05 6.36 -6.14
N LEU A 145 -0.80 7.06 -5.38
CA LEU A 145 -0.75 7.05 -3.91
C LEU A 145 -1.05 5.65 -3.34
N GLN A 146 -2.04 4.94 -3.89
CA GLN A 146 -2.36 3.57 -3.51
C GLN A 146 -1.22 2.59 -3.80
N ASN A 147 -0.55 2.73 -4.95
CA ASN A 147 0.63 1.93 -5.29
C ASN A 147 1.81 2.22 -4.33
N LEU A 148 2.02 3.48 -3.94
CA LEU A 148 3.03 3.86 -2.94
C LEU A 148 2.71 3.26 -1.56
N GLN A 149 1.46 3.33 -1.11
CA GLN A 149 1.03 2.68 0.14
C GLN A 149 1.27 1.16 0.10
N MET A 150 0.92 0.49 -1.00
CA MET A 150 1.11 -0.95 -1.16
C MET A 150 2.60 -1.35 -1.18
N ALA A 151 3.45 -0.55 -1.85
CA ALA A 151 4.90 -0.76 -1.83
C ALA A 151 5.48 -0.66 -0.41
N LEU A 152 5.07 0.35 0.37
CA LEU A 152 5.48 0.54 1.76
C LEU A 152 4.92 -0.56 2.68
N PHE A 153 3.69 -1.02 2.45
CA PHE A 153 3.08 -2.12 3.22
C PHE A 153 3.89 -3.42 3.08
N HIS A 154 4.42 -3.70 1.89
CA HIS A 154 5.25 -4.87 1.62
C HIS A 154 6.76 -4.65 1.85
N THR A 155 7.20 -3.43 2.16
CA THR A 155 8.60 -3.13 2.49
C THR A 155 8.94 -3.66 3.90
N ARG A 156 10.15 -4.21 4.06
CA ARG A 156 10.66 -4.61 5.39
C ARG A 156 10.81 -3.37 6.27
N LYS A 157 10.24 -3.40 7.48
CA LYS A 157 10.13 -2.22 8.34
C LYS A 157 11.50 -1.69 8.76
N GLU A 158 12.47 -2.57 8.92
CA GLU A 158 13.85 -2.23 9.27
C GLU A 158 14.52 -1.49 8.11
N ASP A 159 14.37 -1.98 6.88
CA ASP A 159 14.93 -1.36 5.67
C ASP A 159 14.27 0.01 5.40
N LEU A 160 12.99 0.17 5.76
CA LEU A 160 12.30 1.46 5.73
C LEU A 160 12.79 2.41 6.83
N LEU A 161 13.07 1.92 8.04
CA LEU A 161 13.65 2.72 9.12
C LEU A 161 15.04 3.27 8.74
N GLU A 162 15.79 2.57 7.89
CA GLU A 162 17.07 3.09 7.37
C GLU A 162 16.93 4.41 6.58
N THR A 163 15.74 4.69 6.00
CA THR A 163 15.43 5.97 5.33
C THR A 163 14.97 7.07 6.30
N CYS A 164 14.76 6.75 7.59
CA CYS A 164 14.44 7.75 8.59
C CYS A 164 15.70 8.54 8.98
N LYS A 165 15.57 9.86 9.11
CA LYS A 165 16.65 10.75 9.61
C LYS A 165 16.96 10.50 11.09
N ILE A 166 16.00 9.93 11.83
CA ILE A 166 16.09 9.67 13.26
C ILE A 166 16.34 8.18 13.45
N ARG A 167 17.42 7.84 14.16
CA ARG A 167 17.77 6.45 14.48
C ARG A 167 17.69 6.21 15.98
N PRO A 168 17.14 5.06 16.43
CA PRO A 168 17.15 4.71 17.84
C PRO A 168 18.59 4.57 18.35
N SER A 169 18.89 5.12 19.52
CA SER A 169 20.24 5.05 20.12
C SER A 169 20.55 3.70 20.80
N ASN A 170 19.56 2.81 20.89
CA ASN A 170 19.69 1.44 21.38
C ASN A 170 18.95 0.48 20.42
N GLU A 171 19.56 -0.65 20.07
CA GLU A 171 18.97 -1.70 19.26
C GLU A 171 17.69 -2.29 19.88
N ASP A 172 17.53 -2.26 21.21
CA ASP A 172 16.29 -2.68 21.90
C ASP A 172 15.05 -1.88 21.45
N LEU A 173 15.25 -0.62 21.04
CA LEU A 173 14.19 0.24 20.50
C LEU A 173 13.93 0.00 19.01
N ARG A 174 14.83 -0.65 18.28
CA ARG A 174 14.77 -0.75 16.81
C ARG A 174 13.52 -1.47 16.28
N PRO A 175 13.03 -2.58 16.87
CA PRO A 175 11.78 -3.21 16.44
C PRO A 175 10.54 -2.35 16.71
N LEU A 176 10.56 -1.52 17.77
CA LEU A 176 9.48 -0.59 18.07
C LEU A 176 9.55 0.64 17.15
N ALA A 177 10.75 1.13 16.86
CA ALA A 177 10.99 2.23 15.95
C ALA A 177 10.61 1.88 14.50
N SER A 178 10.95 0.67 14.03
CA SER A 178 10.60 0.22 12.68
C SER A 178 9.09 0.08 12.52
N GLU A 179 8.40 -0.52 13.50
CA GLU A 179 6.93 -0.61 13.54
C GLU A 179 6.26 0.77 13.58
N CYS A 180 6.72 1.70 14.42
CA CYS A 180 6.16 3.05 14.53
C CYS A 180 6.37 3.89 13.26
N PHE A 181 7.58 3.88 12.68
CA PHE A 181 7.88 4.64 11.46
C PHE A 181 7.10 4.08 10.26
N TRP A 182 7.09 2.75 10.08
CA TRP A 182 6.31 2.07 9.03
C TRP A 182 4.81 2.38 9.13
N LEU A 183 4.22 2.24 10.31
CA LEU A 183 2.80 2.53 10.51
C LEU A 183 2.49 4.03 10.32
N GLY A 184 3.37 4.91 10.80
CA GLY A 184 3.28 6.36 10.59
C GLY A 184 3.25 6.72 9.10
N CYS A 185 4.09 6.09 8.28
CA CYS A 185 4.09 6.32 6.83
C CYS A 185 2.75 5.90 6.19
N LEU A 186 2.23 4.72 6.55
CA LEU A 186 0.96 4.23 5.99
C LEU A 186 -0.25 5.07 6.45
N MET A 187 -0.24 5.52 7.71
CA MET A 187 -1.25 6.45 8.26
C MET A 187 -1.20 7.82 7.58
N ALA A 188 -0.01 8.40 7.36
CA ALA A 188 0.13 9.69 6.70
C ALA A 188 -0.24 9.64 5.20
N LEU A 189 -0.04 8.51 4.53
CA LEU A 189 -0.44 8.35 3.12
C LEU A 189 -1.95 8.14 2.91
N SER A 190 -2.74 7.83 3.93
CA SER A 190 -4.19 7.70 3.76
C SER A 190 -4.83 9.04 3.34
N ASN A 191 -6.08 8.97 2.87
CA ASN A 191 -6.88 10.15 2.53
C ASN A 191 -8.22 10.09 3.30
N PRO A 192 -8.54 11.07 4.17
CA PRO A 192 -7.62 12.08 4.73
C PRO A 192 -6.46 11.45 5.52
N SER A 193 -5.36 12.18 5.69
CA SER A 193 -4.16 11.69 6.40
C SER A 193 -4.47 11.40 7.87
N LEU A 194 -4.11 10.22 8.38
CA LEU A 194 -4.25 9.87 9.79
C LEU A 194 -2.98 10.21 10.58
N GLN A 195 -3.12 10.76 11.80
CA GLN A 195 -2.03 10.92 12.76
C GLN A 195 -2.52 10.62 14.19
N PRO A 196 -1.71 10.02 15.08
CA PRO A 196 -2.05 9.91 16.50
C PRO A 196 -2.25 11.30 17.13
N ASP A 197 -3.27 11.47 17.97
CA ASP A 197 -3.52 12.77 18.60
C ASP A 197 -2.68 12.98 19.87
N TRP A 198 -1.46 13.45 19.66
CA TRP A 198 -0.51 13.79 20.74
C TRP A 198 -0.89 15.03 21.55
N GLU A 199 -1.84 15.84 21.09
CA GLU A 199 -2.23 17.10 21.75
C GLU A 199 -3.41 16.89 22.70
N ASN A 200 -4.40 16.09 22.29
CA ASN A 200 -5.58 15.78 23.10
C ASN A 200 -5.42 14.48 23.93
N HIS A 201 -4.20 13.91 24.00
CA HIS A 201 -3.96 12.68 24.77
C HIS A 201 -4.18 12.88 26.27
N THR A 202 -5.11 12.12 26.84
CA THR A 202 -5.33 12.06 28.29
C THR A 202 -4.35 11.05 28.92
N PRO A 203 -3.43 11.48 29.82
CA PRO A 203 -2.48 10.57 30.44
C PRO A 203 -3.17 9.46 31.24
N GLY A 204 -2.76 8.20 31.00
CA GLY A 204 -3.23 7.04 31.76
C GLY A 204 -2.67 6.97 33.18
N MET A 205 -3.15 6.00 33.97
CA MET A 205 -2.66 5.77 35.35
C MET A 205 -1.22 5.24 35.41
N ASP A 206 -0.73 4.49 34.40
CA ASP A 206 0.70 4.20 34.26
C ASP A 206 1.34 5.34 33.44
N PRO A 207 2.36 6.04 33.97
CA PRO A 207 3.08 7.10 33.23
C PRO A 207 3.65 6.65 31.87
N TRP A 208 3.80 5.34 31.64
CA TRP A 208 4.25 4.75 30.38
C TRP A 208 3.13 4.53 29.34
N ASP A 209 1.90 4.96 29.60
CA ASP A 209 0.80 4.91 28.62
C ASP A 209 0.68 6.26 27.88
N PHE A 210 1.78 6.64 27.22
CA PHE A 210 1.94 7.88 26.45
C PHE A 210 1.45 7.78 24.99
N PHE A 211 1.01 6.61 24.52
CA PHE A 211 0.40 6.44 23.20
C PHE A 211 -1.03 7.01 23.21
N PRO A 212 -1.37 7.99 22.32
CA PRO A 212 -2.71 8.53 22.16
C PRO A 212 -3.82 7.49 22.11
N GLN A 213 -4.94 7.81 22.77
CA GLN A 213 -6.15 7.02 22.66
C GLN A 213 -6.71 7.06 21.23
N ASP A 214 -6.70 8.28 20.67
CA ASP A 214 -7.40 8.71 19.48
C ASP A 214 -6.45 9.06 18.33
N ILE A 215 -7.02 9.11 17.13
CA ILE A 215 -6.32 9.38 15.88
C ILE A 215 -7.06 10.54 15.20
N LYS A 216 -6.39 11.67 15.05
CA LYS A 216 -6.92 12.79 14.27
C LYS A 216 -6.70 12.55 12.78
N SER A 217 -7.68 12.92 11.96
CA SER A 217 -7.50 13.00 10.51
C SER A 217 -7.23 14.44 10.11
N SER A 218 -6.06 14.71 9.53
CA SER A 218 -5.81 15.97 8.87
C SER A 218 -6.53 15.98 7.53
N VAL A 219 -7.46 16.92 7.36
CA VAL A 219 -7.79 17.41 6.02
C VAL A 219 -6.54 18.13 5.51
N MET A 220 -6.26 17.98 4.22
CA MET A 220 -5.18 18.64 3.48
C MET A 220 -5.84 19.53 2.43
#